data_AF-A0A4V1XUW9-F1
#
_entry.id   AF-A0A4V1XUW9-F1
#
_cell.length_a   1.000
_cell.length_b   1.000
_cell.length_c   1.000
_cell.angle_alpha   90.00
_cell.angle_beta   90.00
_cell.angle_gamma   90.00
#
_symmetry.space_group_name_H-M   'P 1'
#
loop_
_entity.id
_entity.type
_entity.pdbx_description
1 polymer ?
#
loop_
_entity_poly.entity_id
_entity_poly.type
_entity_poly.pdbx_seq_one_letter_code
_entity_poly.pdbx_strand_id
1 'polypeptide(L)'
;MHYPNAREKGEILRHVFGIEEAPALSDRSLKAYFEYYNSVLSSSPTPDAVIEVDTPTLRSYEDVCKSVKVFHQAAFLRAKLRQSKEEDLDIGFERSLQLRTLPPRLLLETLATLHLVLFPIATKGNKRCRSLLKKLIRTGDFDAEAEWIEFVRPIPFDFTFMYWGDRLTKLHELVKRPPPSNAFVSWFERHTSERNALTVAICGLFLAVLFGFLGVVIGILQLAIAWLAWKYPVQSFD
;
A
#
# COMPACT_ATOMS: atom_id res chain seq x y z
N MET A 1 21.58 2.49 -1.91
CA MET A 1 21.00 3.42 -0.92
C MET A 1 20.95 4.80 -1.56
N HIS A 2 19.76 5.33 -1.88
CA HIS A 2 19.57 6.63 -2.53
C HIS A 2 19.03 7.63 -1.52
N TYR A 3 19.84 8.61 -1.14
CA TYR A 3 19.40 9.68 -0.24
C TYR A 3 18.63 10.74 -1.02
N PRO A 4 17.54 11.29 -0.46
CA PRO A 4 16.71 12.24 -1.18
C PRO A 4 17.48 13.51 -1.50
N ASN A 5 17.46 13.94 -2.76
CA ASN A 5 18.03 15.20 -3.21
C ASN A 5 17.13 16.40 -2.79
N ALA A 6 17.57 17.64 -3.00
CA ALA A 6 16.83 18.82 -2.55
C ALA A 6 15.39 18.91 -3.09
N ARG A 7 15.16 18.45 -4.32
CA ARG A 7 13.84 18.40 -4.94
C ARG A 7 12.96 17.33 -4.29
N GLU A 8 13.49 16.12 -4.11
CA GLU A 8 12.79 15.00 -3.46
C GLU A 8 12.46 15.31 -2.01
N LYS A 9 13.37 16.00 -1.29
CA LYS A 9 13.09 16.53 0.05
C LYS A 9 11.94 17.53 0.03
N GLY A 10 11.90 18.44 -0.94
CA GLY A 10 10.77 19.36 -1.14
C GLY A 10 9.45 18.62 -1.36
N GLU A 11 9.46 17.55 -2.16
CA GLU A 11 8.26 16.71 -2.35
C GLU A 11 7.85 15.97 -1.08
N ILE A 12 8.80 15.43 -0.30
CA ILE A 12 8.51 14.85 1.02
C ILE A 12 7.89 15.90 1.93
N LEU A 13 8.44 17.11 1.99
CA LEU A 13 7.91 18.16 2.87
C LEU A 13 6.50 18.59 2.46
N ARG A 14 6.28 18.72 1.16
CA ARG A 14 4.95 19.00 0.61
C ARG A 14 3.97 17.88 0.92
N HIS A 15 4.38 16.63 0.75
CA HIS A 15 3.50 15.49 0.93
C HIS A 15 3.20 15.18 2.41
N VAL A 16 4.22 15.26 3.27
CA VAL A 16 4.13 14.87 4.67
C VAL A 16 3.62 16.00 5.56
N PHE A 17 4.06 17.24 5.27
CA PHE A 17 3.79 18.40 6.12
C PHE A 17 2.93 19.47 5.43
N GLY A 18 2.60 19.31 4.15
CA GLY A 18 1.81 20.29 3.40
C GLY A 18 2.56 21.59 3.11
N ILE A 19 3.90 21.58 3.20
CA ILE A 19 4.71 22.78 3.01
C ILE A 19 4.94 22.99 1.49
N GLU A 20 4.33 24.04 0.93
CA GLU A 20 4.38 24.30 -0.53
C GLU A 20 5.68 24.94 -1.00
N GLU A 21 6.30 25.80 -0.20
CA GLU A 21 7.61 26.38 -0.48
C GLU A 21 8.68 25.58 0.23
N ALA A 22 9.68 25.08 -0.50
CA ALA A 22 10.79 24.36 0.11
C ALA A 22 11.47 25.28 1.14
N PRO A 23 11.26 25.07 2.46
CA PRO A 23 11.86 25.92 3.45
C PRO A 23 13.37 25.74 3.33
N ALA A 24 14.13 26.80 3.62
CA ALA A 24 15.57 26.67 3.72
C ALA A 24 15.85 25.46 4.64
N LEU A 25 16.53 24.45 4.11
CA LEU A 25 16.86 23.17 4.79
C LEU A 25 17.69 23.36 6.09
N SER A 26 17.89 24.61 6.51
CA SER A 26 18.48 25.08 7.75
C SER A 26 17.56 24.96 8.97
N ASP A 27 16.25 24.69 8.82
CA ASP A 27 15.38 24.43 9.97
C ASP A 27 15.86 23.17 10.71
N ARG A 28 16.20 23.35 11.99
CA ARG A 28 16.71 22.29 12.88
C ARG A 28 15.75 21.11 12.98
N SER A 29 14.44 21.36 12.91
CA SER A 29 13.40 20.32 13.00
C SER A 29 13.34 19.47 11.74
N LEU A 30 13.47 20.10 10.57
CA LEU A 30 13.49 19.42 9.28
C LEU A 30 14.80 18.66 9.07
N LYS A 31 15.90 19.21 9.57
CA LYS A 31 17.18 18.50 9.60
C LYS A 31 17.09 17.21 10.43
N ALA A 32 16.56 17.27 11.65
CA ALA A 32 16.35 16.10 12.49
C ALA A 32 15.40 15.08 11.84
N TYR A 33 14.33 15.56 11.18
CA TYR A 33 13.44 14.71 10.41
C TYR A 33 14.18 13.97 9.28
N PHE A 34 14.99 14.67 8.48
CA PHE A 34 15.74 14.03 7.40
C PHE A 34 16.87 13.13 7.89
N GLU A 35 17.48 13.42 9.04
CA GLU A 35 18.43 12.52 9.70
C GLU A 35 17.74 11.22 10.12
N TYR A 36 16.57 11.29 10.75
CA TYR A 36 15.77 10.10 11.08
C TYR A 36 15.30 9.37 9.82
N TYR A 37 14.76 10.08 8.82
CA TYR A 37 14.34 9.52 7.54
C TYR A 37 15.49 8.73 6.88
N ASN A 38 16.70 9.28 6.89
CA ASN A 38 17.88 8.60 6.35
C ASN A 38 18.29 7.38 7.18
N SER A 39 18.06 7.40 8.50
CA SER A 39 18.35 6.26 9.38
C SER A 39 17.43 5.06 9.15
N VAL A 40 16.22 5.31 8.64
CA VAL A 40 15.23 4.26 8.34
C VAL A 40 15.24 3.83 6.87
N LEU A 41 16.12 4.40 6.04
CA LEU A 41 16.31 3.95 4.66
C LEU A 41 17.01 2.57 4.63
N SER A 42 16.39 1.57 4.02
CA SER A 42 17.01 0.26 3.84
C SER A 42 17.97 0.24 2.66
N SER A 43 19.10 -0.46 2.85
CA SER A 43 20.09 -0.72 1.80
C SER A 43 19.82 -2.02 1.03
N SER A 44 18.74 -2.75 1.33
CA SER A 44 18.50 -4.09 0.78
C SER A 44 18.27 -4.06 -0.74
N PRO A 45 19.08 -4.77 -1.54
CA PRO A 45 18.92 -4.88 -3.00
C PRO A 45 17.79 -5.83 -3.41
N THR A 46 17.23 -6.59 -2.46
CA THR A 46 16.11 -7.51 -2.71
C THR A 46 14.79 -6.83 -2.33
N PRO A 47 13.90 -6.54 -3.30
CA PRO A 47 12.67 -5.77 -3.09
C PRO A 47 11.58 -6.51 -2.29
N ASP A 48 11.83 -7.69 -1.73
CA ASP A 48 10.84 -8.44 -0.94
C ASP A 48 11.44 -9.14 0.28
N ALA A 49 12.71 -8.90 0.61
CA ALA A 49 13.30 -9.50 1.80
C ALA A 49 12.77 -8.80 3.05
N VAL A 50 11.70 -9.40 3.60
CA VAL A 50 11.23 -9.30 4.98
C VAL A 50 11.39 -7.89 5.56
N ILE A 51 10.43 -7.02 5.23
CA ILE A 51 10.16 -5.87 6.10
C ILE A 51 9.63 -6.50 7.39
N GLU A 52 10.49 -6.66 8.39
CA GLU A 52 10.02 -6.91 9.74
C GLU A 52 8.99 -5.83 10.04
N VAL A 53 7.78 -6.26 10.39
CA VAL A 53 6.65 -5.35 10.64
C VAL A 53 6.99 -4.29 11.70
N ASP A 54 8.04 -4.55 12.47
CA ASP A 54 8.52 -3.73 13.58
C ASP A 54 9.63 -2.73 13.17
N THR A 55 10.10 -2.72 11.91
CA THR A 55 11.04 -1.70 11.40
C THR A 55 10.51 -1.03 10.11
N PRO A 56 10.16 0.27 10.15
CA PRO A 56 9.67 0.99 8.98
C PRO A 56 10.83 1.26 8.02
N THR A 57 11.21 0.29 7.20
CA THR A 57 12.29 0.45 6.23
C THR A 57 11.76 1.13 4.97
N LEU A 58 12.10 2.40 4.80
CA LEU A 58 11.85 3.13 3.56
C LEU A 58 12.90 2.73 2.52
N ARG A 59 12.54 2.53 1.25
CA ARG A 59 13.52 2.25 0.17
C ARG A 59 13.84 3.50 -0.60
N SER A 60 12.86 4.39 -0.74
CA SER A 60 12.98 5.66 -1.44
C SER A 60 12.01 6.71 -0.90
N TYR A 61 12.13 7.94 -1.39
CA TYR A 61 11.17 9.01 -1.10
C TYR A 61 9.76 8.71 -1.62
N GLU A 62 9.66 7.92 -2.69
CA GLU A 62 8.37 7.49 -3.23
C GLU A 62 7.57 6.68 -2.21
N ASP A 63 8.24 5.90 -1.34
CA ASP A 63 7.55 5.11 -0.32
C ASP A 63 6.88 6.00 0.71
N VAL A 64 7.49 7.15 1.04
CA VAL A 64 6.85 8.15 1.89
C VAL A 64 5.68 8.81 1.18
N CYS A 65 5.82 9.11 -0.10
CA CYS A 65 4.72 9.63 -0.92
C CYS A 65 3.59 8.62 -1.14
N LYS A 66 3.84 7.32 -0.93
CA LYS A 66 2.87 6.22 -1.00
C LYS A 66 2.41 5.74 0.38
N SER A 67 2.93 6.31 1.46
CA SER A 67 2.60 5.92 2.83
C SER A 67 1.33 6.60 3.32
N VAL A 68 0.44 5.85 3.97
CA VAL A 68 -0.75 6.39 4.61
C VAL A 68 -0.48 6.52 6.11
N LYS A 69 -0.47 7.76 6.60
CA LYS A 69 -0.43 8.02 8.05
C LYS A 69 -1.84 7.94 8.62
N VAL A 70 -2.05 7.01 9.54
CA VAL A 70 -3.35 6.76 10.16
C VAL A 70 -3.32 7.28 11.59
N PHE A 71 -4.30 8.10 11.96
CA PHE A 71 -4.52 8.42 13.36
C PHE A 71 -5.16 7.21 14.06
N HIS A 72 -4.46 6.67 15.05
CA HIS A 72 -4.74 5.34 15.61
C HIS A 72 -5.22 5.36 17.07
N GLN A 73 -5.42 6.55 17.64
CA GLN A 73 -5.92 6.76 19.01
C GLN A 73 -7.45 6.94 19.01
N ALA A 74 -8.21 5.90 18.61
CA ALA A 74 -9.66 5.90 18.60
C ALA A 74 -10.30 6.24 19.97
N ALA A 75 -9.71 5.82 21.09
CA ALA A 75 -10.17 6.15 22.45
C ALA A 75 -10.24 7.66 22.67
N PHE A 76 -9.22 8.39 22.22
CA PHE A 76 -9.16 9.84 22.29
C PHE A 76 -10.27 10.49 21.44
N LEU A 77 -10.45 10.03 20.19
CA LEU A 77 -11.50 10.53 19.30
C LEU A 77 -12.89 10.34 19.92
N ARG A 78 -13.16 9.15 20.46
CA ARG A 78 -14.44 8.82 21.11
C ARG A 78 -14.68 9.69 22.33
N ALA A 79 -13.69 9.85 23.20
CA ALA A 79 -13.81 10.70 24.39
C ALA A 79 -14.12 12.16 24.01
N LYS A 80 -13.45 12.71 23.00
CA LYS A 80 -13.68 14.07 22.52
C LYS A 80 -15.01 14.26 21.80
N LEU A 81 -15.49 13.24 21.10
CA LEU A 81 -16.84 13.23 20.51
C LEU A 81 -17.95 13.14 21.57
N ARG A 82 -17.71 12.45 22.70
CA ARG A 82 -18.63 12.42 23.85
C ARG A 82 -18.79 13.82 24.43
N GLN A 83 -17.69 14.55 24.56
CA GLN A 83 -17.69 15.90 25.15
C GLN A 83 -18.54 16.91 24.37
N SER A 84 -18.61 16.76 23.04
CA SER A 84 -19.39 17.66 22.20
C SER A 84 -20.79 17.13 21.88
N LYS A 85 -21.22 15.95 22.37
CA LYS A 85 -22.39 15.19 21.90
C LYS A 85 -23.65 16.01 21.56
N GLU A 86 -23.95 17.02 22.34
CA GLU A 86 -25.15 17.87 22.23
C GLU A 86 -24.99 19.06 21.26
N GLU A 87 -23.75 19.42 20.92
CA GLU A 87 -23.42 20.49 20.00
C GLU A 87 -23.55 20.05 18.55
N ASP A 88 -23.75 20.99 17.64
CA ASP A 88 -23.75 20.73 16.20
C ASP A 88 -22.41 20.10 15.74
N LEU A 89 -22.44 19.26 14.71
CA LEU A 89 -21.22 18.74 14.08
C LEU A 89 -20.41 19.86 13.42
N ASP A 90 -21.10 20.89 12.95
CA ASP A 90 -20.55 22.03 12.22
C ASP A 90 -20.20 23.23 13.08
N ILE A 91 -20.07 23.03 14.39
CA ILE A 91 -19.55 24.10 15.25
C ILE A 91 -18.18 24.57 14.75
N GLY A 92 -18.00 25.89 14.71
CA GLY A 92 -16.76 26.51 14.28
C GLY A 92 -15.56 26.10 15.14
N PHE A 93 -14.37 26.27 14.59
CA PHE A 93 -13.12 25.89 15.25
C PHE A 93 -12.94 26.61 16.60
N GLU A 94 -13.17 27.91 16.66
CA GLU A 94 -13.06 28.70 17.89
C GLU A 94 -13.99 28.20 18.99
N ARG A 95 -15.24 27.89 18.63
CA ARG A 95 -16.23 27.35 19.57
C ARG A 95 -15.82 25.97 20.08
N SER A 96 -15.30 25.13 19.19
CA SER A 96 -14.77 23.81 19.55
C SER A 96 -13.63 23.92 20.57
N LEU A 97 -12.72 24.88 20.37
CA LEU A 97 -11.61 25.12 21.29
C LEU A 97 -12.07 25.60 22.67
N GLN A 98 -13.09 26.47 22.73
CA GLN A 98 -13.71 26.88 24.00
C GLN A 98 -14.27 25.68 24.78
N LEU A 99 -14.82 24.70 24.04
CA LEU A 99 -15.28 23.41 24.59
C LEU A 99 -14.14 22.41 24.85
N ARG A 100 -12.87 22.83 24.70
CA ARG A 100 -11.66 22.01 24.90
C ARG A 100 -11.63 20.75 24.01
N THR A 101 -12.20 20.86 22.82
CA THR A 101 -12.27 19.79 21.83
C THR A 101 -11.91 20.32 20.43
N LEU A 102 -11.73 19.40 19.49
CA LEU A 102 -11.59 19.73 18.07
C LEU A 102 -12.99 19.74 17.42
N PRO A 103 -13.13 20.35 16.22
CA PRO A 103 -14.39 20.30 15.48
C PRO A 103 -14.99 18.88 15.46
N PRO A 104 -16.23 18.70 15.91
CA PRO A 104 -16.81 17.37 16.02
C PRO A 104 -16.90 16.65 14.67
N ARG A 105 -17.15 17.38 13.58
CA ARG A 105 -17.05 16.83 12.22
C ARG A 105 -15.67 16.26 11.92
N LEU A 106 -14.58 16.99 12.20
CA LEU A 106 -13.21 16.49 11.98
C LEU A 106 -12.96 15.19 12.77
N LEU A 107 -13.35 15.15 14.04
CA LEU A 107 -13.19 13.97 14.89
C LEU A 107 -14.01 12.78 14.37
N LEU A 108 -15.26 13.03 13.99
CA LEU A 108 -16.17 12.02 13.46
C LEU A 108 -15.69 11.49 12.11
N GLU A 109 -15.26 12.36 11.20
CA GLU A 109 -14.68 11.94 9.92
C GLU A 109 -13.39 11.14 10.10
N THR A 110 -12.55 11.48 11.07
CA THR A 110 -11.32 10.73 11.36
C THR A 110 -11.68 9.31 11.82
N LEU A 111 -12.63 9.19 12.74
CA LEU A 111 -13.12 7.89 13.23
C LEU A 111 -13.84 7.09 12.14
N ALA A 112 -14.66 7.76 11.32
CA ALA A 112 -15.34 7.16 10.18
C ALA A 112 -14.34 6.68 9.12
N THR A 113 -13.30 7.45 8.82
CA THR A 113 -12.21 7.04 7.91
C THR A 113 -11.56 5.75 8.41
N LEU A 114 -11.27 5.66 9.71
CA LEU A 114 -10.67 4.49 10.31
C LEU A 114 -11.58 3.25 10.19
N HIS A 115 -12.87 3.35 10.57
CA HIS A 115 -13.78 2.20 10.70
C HIS A 115 -14.62 1.86 9.45
N LEU A 116 -14.75 2.78 8.50
CA LEU A 116 -15.54 2.59 7.28
C LEU A 116 -14.67 2.47 6.03
N VAL A 117 -13.51 3.14 5.99
CA VAL A 117 -12.65 3.18 4.80
C VAL A 117 -11.43 2.28 4.96
N LEU A 118 -10.57 2.56 5.95
CA LEU A 118 -9.28 1.87 6.10
C LEU A 118 -9.45 0.45 6.64
N PHE A 119 -10.20 0.32 7.73
CA PHE A 119 -10.59 -0.96 8.31
C PHE A 119 -12.10 -1.01 8.31
N PRO A 120 -12.75 -1.51 7.23
CA PRO A 120 -14.21 -1.54 7.12
C PRO A 120 -14.80 -2.60 8.08
N ILE A 121 -14.67 -2.36 9.37
CA ILE A 121 -15.15 -3.24 10.45
C ILE A 121 -16.60 -2.93 10.79
N ALA A 122 -17.04 -1.70 10.53
CA ALA A 122 -18.41 -1.24 10.76
C ALA A 122 -19.38 -1.58 9.61
N THR A 123 -18.88 -1.99 8.45
CA THR A 123 -19.67 -2.49 7.32
C THR A 123 -19.54 -4.02 7.20
N LYS A 124 -19.99 -4.65 6.10
CA LYS A 124 -19.77 -6.09 5.82
C LYS A 124 -18.25 -6.36 5.75
N GLY A 125 -17.66 -6.63 6.90
CA GLY A 125 -16.23 -6.53 7.08
C GLY A 125 -15.45 -7.62 6.38
N ASN A 126 -14.29 -7.23 5.86
CA ASN A 126 -13.29 -8.15 5.34
C ASN A 126 -12.51 -8.77 6.52
N LYS A 127 -12.55 -10.11 6.64
CA LYS A 127 -11.82 -10.86 7.69
C LYS A 127 -10.32 -10.50 7.72
N ARG A 128 -9.72 -10.21 6.55
CA ARG A 128 -8.31 -9.80 6.44
C ARG A 128 -8.06 -8.44 7.10
N CYS A 129 -8.91 -7.44 6.84
CA CYS A 129 -8.79 -6.11 7.45
C CYS A 129 -8.93 -6.19 8.97
N ARG A 130 -9.86 -7.00 9.48
CA ARG A 130 -10.02 -7.22 10.93
C ARG A 130 -8.79 -7.91 11.53
N SER A 131 -8.24 -8.91 10.85
CA SER A 131 -7.01 -9.58 11.30
C SER A 131 -5.81 -8.62 11.33
N LEU A 132 -5.69 -7.74 10.34
CA LEU A 132 -4.64 -6.73 10.30
C LEU A 132 -4.80 -5.73 11.45
N LEU A 133 -6.01 -5.21 11.68
CA LEU A 133 -6.28 -4.31 12.81
C LEU A 133 -5.92 -4.96 14.15
N LYS A 134 -6.33 -6.22 14.38
CA LYS A 134 -5.97 -6.96 15.60
C LYS A 134 -4.47 -7.12 15.77
N LYS A 135 -3.75 -7.35 14.66
CA LYS A 135 -2.29 -7.42 14.69
C LYS A 135 -1.70 -6.07 15.13
N LEU A 136 -2.16 -4.97 14.54
CA LEU A 136 -1.69 -3.60 14.85
C LEU A 136 -2.00 -3.15 16.28
N ILE A 137 -3.13 -3.61 16.84
CA ILE A 137 -3.45 -3.39 18.26
C ILE A 137 -2.48 -4.18 19.14
N ARG A 138 -2.20 -5.44 18.77
CA ARG A 138 -1.30 -6.31 19.54
C ARG A 138 0.16 -5.84 19.51
N THR A 139 0.60 -5.21 18.43
CA THR A 139 1.95 -4.62 18.33
C THR A 139 2.08 -3.31 19.12
N GLY A 140 0.96 -2.74 19.61
CA GLY A 140 0.95 -1.49 20.37
C GLY A 140 0.89 -0.23 19.51
N ASP A 141 0.79 -0.38 18.19
CA ASP A 141 0.69 0.74 17.26
C ASP A 141 -0.72 1.36 17.27
N PHE A 142 -1.75 0.57 17.50
CA PHE A 142 -3.15 1.01 17.55
C PHE A 142 -3.74 0.80 18.94
N ASP A 143 -4.65 1.69 19.36
CA ASP A 143 -5.35 1.47 20.61
C ASP A 143 -6.40 0.35 20.51
N ALA A 144 -6.72 -0.27 21.64
CA ALA A 144 -7.70 -1.37 21.69
C ALA A 144 -9.12 -0.92 21.32
N GLU A 145 -9.42 0.37 21.46
CA GLU A 145 -10.71 0.98 21.16
C GLU A 145 -10.96 1.11 19.64
N ALA A 146 -9.94 0.91 18.81
CA ALA A 146 -10.07 0.86 17.35
C ALA A 146 -10.92 -0.33 16.85
N GLU A 147 -11.16 -1.38 17.65
CA GLU A 147 -12.12 -2.44 17.31
C GLU A 147 -13.56 -2.02 17.61
N TRP A 148 -13.77 -0.94 18.38
CA TRP A 148 -15.11 -0.54 18.82
C TRP A 148 -15.87 0.22 17.73
N ILE A 149 -16.82 -0.47 17.11
CA ILE A 149 -17.59 0.01 15.95
C ILE A 149 -18.65 1.06 16.31
N GLU A 150 -19.20 1.01 17.52
CA GLU A 150 -20.27 1.91 17.94
C GLU A 150 -19.79 3.37 18.01
N PHE A 151 -20.24 4.14 17.03
CA PHE A 151 -19.98 5.57 16.96
C PHE A 151 -20.71 6.27 18.10
N VAL A 152 -19.96 7.05 18.89
CA VAL A 152 -20.50 7.85 20.01
C VAL A 152 -21.60 8.80 19.56
N ARG A 153 -21.47 9.30 18.33
CA ARG A 153 -22.50 10.06 17.63
C ARG A 153 -22.89 9.29 16.37
N PRO A 154 -24.19 9.22 16.05
CA PRO A 154 -24.61 8.61 14.79
C PRO A 154 -24.04 9.40 13.62
N ILE A 155 -23.70 8.68 12.54
CA ILE A 155 -23.27 9.29 11.29
C ILE A 155 -24.55 9.74 10.54
N PRO A 156 -24.68 11.03 10.17
CA PRO A 156 -25.80 11.51 9.36
C PRO A 156 -25.95 10.76 8.03
N PHE A 157 -27.15 10.73 7.47
CA PHE A 157 -27.38 10.04 6.19
C PHE A 157 -26.68 10.74 5.01
N ASP A 158 -26.58 12.06 5.07
CA ASP A 158 -25.93 12.96 4.10
C ASP A 158 -24.47 13.27 4.49
N PHE A 159 -23.82 12.37 5.25
CA PHE A 159 -22.48 12.59 5.75
C PHE A 159 -21.45 12.74 4.62
N THR A 160 -20.77 13.88 4.64
CA THR A 160 -19.76 14.28 3.66
C THR A 160 -18.41 14.49 4.34
N PHE A 161 -17.36 13.93 3.75
CA PHE A 161 -15.98 14.10 4.24
C PHE A 161 -15.43 15.46 3.81
N MET A 162 -15.60 16.49 4.64
CA MET A 162 -15.10 17.84 4.38
C MET A 162 -13.61 17.98 4.69
N TYR A 163 -13.13 17.37 5.77
CA TYR A 163 -11.72 17.47 6.17
C TYR A 163 -10.85 16.43 5.45
N TRP A 164 -11.38 15.22 5.28
CA TRP A 164 -10.62 14.12 4.69
C TRP A 164 -10.93 13.87 3.22
N GLY A 165 -11.91 14.56 2.63
CA GLY A 165 -12.41 14.32 1.27
C GLY A 165 -11.31 14.28 0.20
N ASP A 166 -10.45 15.29 0.15
CA ASP A 166 -9.34 15.34 -0.82
C ASP A 166 -8.35 14.19 -0.67
N ARG A 167 -8.01 13.84 0.59
CA ARG A 167 -7.06 12.75 0.88
C ARG A 167 -7.68 11.38 0.56
N LEU A 168 -8.96 11.21 0.88
CA LEU A 168 -9.71 10.00 0.53
C LEU A 168 -9.90 9.86 -0.98
N THR A 169 -10.07 10.97 -1.71
CA THR A 169 -10.15 10.97 -3.17
C THR A 169 -8.82 10.53 -3.78
N LYS A 170 -7.69 11.05 -3.30
CA LYS A 170 -6.35 10.59 -3.71
C LYS A 170 -6.15 9.11 -3.40
N LEU A 171 -6.55 8.66 -2.21
CA LEU A 171 -6.48 7.25 -1.83
C LEU A 171 -7.33 6.37 -2.75
N HIS A 172 -8.54 6.81 -3.09
CA HIS A 172 -9.44 6.12 -4.01
C HIS A 172 -8.85 5.99 -5.42
N GLU A 173 -8.23 7.07 -5.93
CA GLU A 173 -7.53 7.03 -7.22
C GLU A 173 -6.32 6.09 -7.19
N LEU A 174 -5.56 6.06 -6.09
CA LEU A 174 -4.47 5.09 -5.91
C LEU A 174 -4.97 3.64 -5.89
N VAL A 175 -6.13 3.37 -5.29
CA VAL A 175 -6.74 2.04 -5.29
C VAL A 175 -7.28 1.66 -6.67
N LYS A 176 -7.85 2.60 -7.42
CA LYS A 176 -8.36 2.38 -8.78
C LYS A 176 -7.25 2.18 -9.81
N ARG A 177 -6.14 2.90 -9.66
CA ARG A 177 -4.97 2.86 -10.55
C ARG A 177 -3.73 2.59 -9.70
N PRO A 178 -3.58 1.36 -9.19
CA PRO A 178 -2.43 1.02 -8.40
C PRO A 178 -1.17 1.20 -9.26
N PRO A 179 -0.14 1.90 -8.78
CA PRO A 179 1.14 1.91 -9.47
C PRO A 179 1.66 0.46 -9.57
N PRO A 180 2.32 0.09 -10.67
CA PRO A 180 2.77 -1.28 -10.88
C PRO A 180 3.66 -1.70 -9.71
N SER A 181 3.24 -2.75 -9.01
CA SER A 181 3.86 -3.18 -7.75
C SER A 181 5.29 -3.69 -7.96
N ASN A 182 5.57 -4.25 -9.13
CA ASN A 182 6.84 -4.89 -9.45
C ASN A 182 7.43 -4.31 -10.74
N ALA A 183 8.77 -4.20 -10.81
CA ALA A 183 9.47 -3.81 -12.04
C ALA A 183 9.12 -4.73 -13.21
N PHE A 184 8.87 -6.02 -12.96
CA PHE A 184 8.41 -6.98 -13.96
C PHE A 184 6.98 -6.69 -14.45
N VAL A 185 6.07 -6.32 -13.55
CA VAL A 185 4.68 -5.94 -13.91
C VAL A 185 4.69 -4.61 -14.66
N SER A 186 5.50 -3.63 -14.23
CA SER A 186 5.69 -2.38 -14.94
C SER A 186 6.32 -2.58 -16.33
N TRP A 187 7.29 -3.50 -16.44
CA TRP A 187 7.88 -3.89 -17.72
C TRP A 187 6.86 -4.59 -18.62
N PHE A 188 6.06 -5.51 -18.07
CA PHE A 188 5.02 -6.23 -18.79
C PHE A 188 3.90 -5.30 -19.26
N GLU A 189 3.41 -4.39 -18.42
CA GLU A 189 2.41 -3.37 -18.80
C GLU A 189 2.93 -2.44 -19.89
N ARG A 190 4.21 -2.02 -19.83
CA ARG A 190 4.84 -1.20 -20.89
C ARG A 190 5.02 -1.96 -22.19
N HIS A 191 5.32 -3.27 -22.12
CA HIS A 191 5.51 -4.12 -23.30
C HIS A 191 4.25 -4.82 -23.82
N THR A 192 3.10 -4.67 -23.15
CA THR A 192 1.81 -5.30 -23.55
C THR A 192 0.74 -4.28 -23.95
N SER A 193 1.07 -2.98 -24.03
CA SER A 193 0.22 -1.98 -24.69
C SER A 193 -0.02 -2.38 -26.17
N GLU A 194 -1.19 -2.06 -26.74
CA GLU A 194 -1.65 -2.45 -28.10
C GLU A 194 -0.59 -2.30 -29.21
N ARG A 195 0.36 -1.36 -29.06
CA ARG A 195 1.49 -1.17 -29.99
C ARG A 195 2.50 -2.32 -30.03
N ASN A 196 2.56 -3.16 -29.00
CA ASN A 196 3.58 -4.20 -28.85
C ASN A 196 3.04 -5.63 -29.04
N ALA A 197 1.79 -5.78 -29.53
CA ALA A 197 1.22 -7.08 -29.90
C ALA A 197 2.13 -7.89 -30.85
N LEU A 198 2.85 -7.18 -31.73
CA LEU A 198 3.84 -7.77 -32.64
C LEU A 198 5.03 -8.40 -31.89
N THR A 199 5.48 -7.81 -30.78
CA THR A 199 6.57 -8.37 -29.95
C THR A 199 6.12 -9.65 -29.24
N VAL A 200 4.86 -9.66 -28.75
CA VAL A 200 4.27 -10.86 -28.15
C VAL A 200 4.16 -11.99 -29.17
N ALA A 201 3.74 -11.67 -30.40
CA ALA A 201 3.68 -12.63 -31.49
C ALA A 201 5.07 -13.19 -31.86
N ILE A 202 6.11 -12.34 -31.90
CA ILE A 202 7.49 -12.77 -32.15
C ILE A 202 7.99 -13.70 -31.05
N CYS A 203 7.76 -13.36 -29.77
CA CYS A 203 8.12 -14.23 -28.65
C CYS A 203 7.38 -15.58 -28.72
N GLY A 204 6.08 -15.56 -29.04
CA GLY A 204 5.28 -16.77 -29.24
C GLY A 204 5.81 -17.64 -30.37
N LEU A 205 6.18 -17.04 -31.51
CA LEU A 205 6.78 -17.73 -32.65
C LEU A 205 8.13 -18.35 -32.27
N PHE A 206 8.97 -17.61 -31.55
CA PHE A 206 10.27 -18.10 -31.08
C PHE A 206 10.11 -19.32 -30.15
N LEU A 207 9.19 -19.25 -29.18
CA LEU A 207 8.88 -20.37 -28.31
C LEU A 207 8.32 -21.58 -29.08
N ALA A 208 7.48 -21.36 -30.09
CA ALA A 208 6.95 -22.42 -30.94
C ALA A 208 8.06 -23.13 -31.73
N VAL A 209 9.00 -22.38 -32.31
CA VAL A 209 10.17 -22.95 -33.00
C VAL A 209 11.05 -23.73 -32.02
N LEU A 210 11.30 -23.19 -30.83
CA LEU A 210 12.11 -23.83 -29.80
C LEU A 210 11.48 -25.17 -29.35
N PHE A 211 10.18 -25.17 -29.01
CA PHE A 211 9.48 -26.40 -28.63
C PHE A 211 9.34 -27.39 -29.78
N GLY A 212 9.15 -26.91 -31.01
CA GLY A 212 9.18 -27.76 -32.21
C GLY A 212 10.52 -28.46 -32.38
N PHE A 213 11.64 -27.73 -32.23
CA PHE A 213 12.98 -28.29 -32.31
C PHE A 213 13.24 -29.32 -31.20
N LEU A 214 12.90 -29.00 -29.96
CA LEU A 214 12.97 -29.94 -28.83
C LEU A 214 12.16 -31.22 -29.11
N GLY A 215 10.96 -31.08 -29.69
CA GLY A 215 10.12 -32.21 -30.10
C GLY A 215 10.80 -33.11 -31.14
N VAL A 216 11.47 -32.54 -32.14
CA VAL A 216 12.24 -33.30 -33.14
C VAL A 216 13.38 -34.06 -32.48
N VAL A 217 14.14 -33.43 -31.57
CA VAL A 217 15.23 -34.10 -30.84
C VAL A 217 14.70 -35.29 -30.03
N ILE A 218 13.60 -35.10 -29.30
CA ILE A 218 12.95 -36.18 -28.55
C ILE A 218 12.49 -37.31 -29.50
N GLY A 219 11.91 -36.97 -30.64
CA GLY A 219 11.49 -37.94 -31.65
C GLY A 219 12.64 -38.77 -32.22
N ILE A 220 13.78 -38.14 -32.52
CA ILE A 220 14.99 -38.84 -32.97
C ILE A 220 15.51 -39.80 -31.89
N LEU A 221 15.54 -39.35 -30.63
CA LEU A 221 15.96 -40.20 -29.51
C LEU A 221 15.02 -41.40 -29.34
N GLN A 222 13.70 -41.18 -29.40
CA GLN A 222 12.71 -42.25 -29.34
C GLN A 222 12.88 -43.25 -30.49
N LEU A 223 13.10 -42.77 -31.72
CA LEU A 223 13.34 -43.62 -32.88
C LEU A 223 14.63 -44.44 -32.73
N ALA A 224 15.70 -43.83 -32.22
CA ALA A 224 16.96 -44.52 -31.97
C ALA A 224 16.81 -45.62 -30.91
N ILE A 225 16.12 -45.33 -29.81
CA ILE A 225 15.81 -46.32 -28.76
C ILE A 225 14.96 -47.46 -29.32
N ALA A 226 13.92 -47.16 -30.09
CA ALA A 226 13.08 -48.18 -30.72
C ALA A 226 13.86 -49.06 -31.72
N TRP A 227 14.74 -48.45 -32.52
CA TRP A 227 15.60 -49.20 -33.44
C TRP A 227 16.59 -50.12 -32.71
N LEU A 228 17.19 -49.63 -31.63
CA LEU A 228 18.05 -50.44 -30.76
C LEU A 228 17.26 -51.60 -30.13
N ALA A 229 16.06 -51.36 -29.62
CA ALA A 229 15.20 -52.38 -29.03
C ALA A 229 14.76 -53.44 -30.05
N TRP A 230 14.50 -53.04 -31.31
CA TRP A 230 14.19 -53.98 -32.38
C TRP A 230 15.41 -54.81 -32.81
N LYS A 231 16.60 -54.20 -32.87
CA LYS A 231 17.83 -54.88 -33.32
C LYS A 231 18.46 -55.78 -32.25
N TYR A 232 18.34 -55.39 -30.99
CA TYR A 232 18.83 -56.12 -29.83
C TYR A 232 17.68 -56.37 -28.85
N PRO A 233 16.71 -57.23 -29.21
CA PRO A 233 15.64 -57.57 -28.29
C PRO A 233 16.26 -58.29 -27.08
N VAL A 234 15.99 -57.77 -25.89
CA VAL A 234 16.42 -58.41 -24.64
C VAL A 234 15.67 -59.73 -24.56
N GLN A 235 16.38 -60.86 -24.57
CA GLN A 235 15.75 -62.16 -24.35
C GLN A 235 15.22 -62.17 -22.91
N SER A 236 13.91 -62.25 -22.76
CA SER A 236 13.28 -62.57 -21.48
C SER A 236 13.67 -64.00 -21.11
N PHE A 237 14.48 -64.16 -20.07
CA PHE A 237 14.61 -65.43 -19.38
C PHE A 237 13.36 -65.59 -18.52
N ASP A 238 12.50 -66.55 -18.89
CA ASP A 238 11.46 -67.12 -18.02
C ASP A 238 12.11 -67.94 -16.89
#